data_AF-A0A923V170-F1
#
_entry.id   AF-A0A923V170-F1
#
_cell.length_a   1.000
_cell.length_b   1.000
_cell.length_c   1.000
_cell.angle_alpha   90.00
_cell.angle_beta   90.00
_cell.angle_gamma   90.00
#
_symmetry.space_group_name_H-M   'P 1'
#
loop_
_entity.id
_entity.type
_entity.pdbx_description
1 polymer ?
#
loop_
_entity_poly.entity_id
_entity_poly.type
_entity_poly.pdbx_seq_one_letter_code
_entity_poly.pdbx_strand_id
1 'polypeptide(L)'
;YTKSRLAEESFRSQQNDQIIGPIVLELIEKWHAEGKIAFERANPGVTLDLDLSCYLCVSYSKTAISSERQYQIHAFPLNYPRNLKWAYKSASCLSAYDPLIPDKALLDWYGLSGGQLKYYPTTNMARFSSQPFNLPTIEVLSLTQKAQILFPEHFKKNHQGLAQPISDSSTSLSVAESIPSSDN
;
A
#
# COMPACT_ATOMS: atom_id res chain seq x y z
N TYR A 1 -32.05 -29.30 6.97
CA TYR A 1 -30.92 -28.60 6.34
C TYR A 1 -29.77 -29.56 6.14
N THR A 2 -29.66 -30.14 4.95
CA THR A 2 -28.54 -31.00 4.58
C THR A 2 -27.32 -30.12 4.51
N LYS A 3 -26.39 -30.26 5.46
CA LYS A 3 -25.09 -29.60 5.44
C LYS A 3 -24.37 -30.11 4.19
N SER A 4 -24.53 -29.43 3.05
CA SER A 4 -23.84 -29.83 1.81
C SER A 4 -22.36 -29.81 2.15
N ARG A 5 -21.70 -30.97 2.10
CA ARG A 5 -20.25 -31.06 2.21
C ARG A 5 -19.69 -30.39 0.95
N LEU A 6 -19.54 -29.08 1.00
CA LEU A 6 -18.76 -28.34 0.03
C LEU A 6 -17.33 -28.84 0.18
N ALA A 7 -16.84 -29.53 -0.84
CA ALA A 7 -15.46 -29.96 -0.93
C ALA A 7 -14.70 -28.99 -1.81
N GLU A 8 -13.36 -29.03 -1.75
CA GLU A 8 -12.51 -28.33 -2.72
C GLU A 8 -12.92 -28.65 -4.17
N GLU A 9 -13.38 -29.88 -4.41
CA GLU A 9 -13.92 -30.33 -5.70
C GLU A 9 -15.07 -29.46 -6.21
N SER A 10 -15.97 -29.00 -5.32
CA SER A 10 -17.06 -28.09 -5.70
C SER A 10 -16.55 -26.75 -6.22
N PHE A 11 -15.41 -26.29 -5.68
CA PHE A 11 -14.76 -25.08 -6.18
C PHE A 11 -14.05 -25.34 -7.51
N ARG A 12 -13.35 -26.47 -7.64
CA ARG A 12 -12.64 -26.86 -8.87
C ARG A 12 -13.59 -27.08 -10.04
N SER A 13 -14.78 -27.61 -9.79
CA SER A 13 -15.83 -27.77 -10.80
C SER A 13 -16.60 -26.47 -11.10
N GLN A 14 -16.26 -25.36 -10.44
CA GLN A 14 -16.89 -24.04 -10.60
C GLN A 14 -18.42 -24.07 -10.35
N GLN A 15 -18.86 -24.85 -9.38
CA GLN A 15 -20.27 -25.00 -9.01
C GLN A 15 -20.55 -24.37 -7.63
N ASN A 16 -21.83 -24.09 -7.36
CA ASN A 16 -22.29 -23.60 -6.05
C ASN A 16 -21.67 -22.25 -5.63
N ASP A 17 -21.35 -21.37 -6.58
CA ASP A 17 -20.84 -20.02 -6.35
C ASP A 17 -21.70 -19.22 -5.35
N GLN A 18 -23.03 -19.27 -5.49
CA GLN A 18 -23.97 -18.59 -4.60
C GLN A 18 -24.01 -19.14 -3.18
N ILE A 19 -23.44 -20.34 -2.95
CA ILE A 19 -23.35 -20.96 -1.63
C ILE A 19 -21.95 -20.74 -1.04
N ILE A 20 -20.91 -20.94 -1.85
CA ILE A 20 -19.51 -20.80 -1.44
C ILE A 20 -19.20 -19.36 -1.04
N GLY A 21 -19.62 -18.38 -1.84
CA GLY A 21 -19.36 -16.97 -1.61
C GLY A 21 -19.79 -16.47 -0.21
N PRO A 22 -21.07 -16.63 0.17
CA PRO A 22 -21.54 -16.28 1.52
C PRO A 22 -20.77 -16.99 2.64
N ILE A 23 -20.44 -18.28 2.48
CA ILE A 23 -19.67 -19.04 3.47
C ILE A 23 -18.26 -18.46 3.66
N VAL A 24 -17.61 -17.98 2.60
CA VAL A 24 -16.31 -17.30 2.70
C VAL A 24 -16.42 -16.05 3.57
N LEU A 25 -17.48 -15.25 3.41
CA LEU A 25 -17.70 -14.06 4.22
C LEU A 25 -17.99 -14.41 5.69
N GLU A 26 -18.84 -15.41 5.94
CA GLU A 26 -19.12 -15.90 7.30
C GLU A 26 -17.84 -16.41 8.00
N LEU A 27 -16.96 -17.10 7.27
CA LEU A 27 -15.69 -17.59 7.80
C LEU A 27 -14.77 -16.44 8.22
N ILE A 28 -14.67 -15.38 7.42
CA ILE A 28 -13.84 -14.21 7.74
C ILE A 28 -14.38 -13.47 8.97
N GLU A 29 -15.70 -13.28 9.05
CA GLU A 29 -16.35 -12.67 10.21
C GLU A 29 -16.10 -13.48 11.48
N LYS A 30 -16.17 -14.81 11.36
CA LYS A 30 -15.79 -15.71 12.46
C LYS A 30 -14.34 -15.52 12.88
N TRP A 31 -13.40 -15.40 11.93
CA TRP A 31 -11.99 -15.14 12.25
C TRP A 31 -11.78 -13.80 12.96
N HIS A 32 -12.50 -12.74 12.59
CA HIS A 32 -12.47 -11.48 13.33
C HIS A 32 -12.95 -11.65 14.77
N ALA A 33 -14.05 -12.39 14.98
CA ALA A 33 -14.59 -12.67 16.31
C ALA A 33 -13.62 -13.52 17.16
N GLU A 34 -13.03 -14.56 16.59
CA GLU A 34 -12.01 -15.38 17.25
C GLU A 34 -10.76 -14.56 17.60
N GLY A 35 -10.32 -13.68 16.69
CA GLY A 35 -9.22 -12.75 16.91
C GLY A 35 -9.48 -11.78 18.07
N LYS A 36 -10.69 -11.21 18.14
CA LYS A 36 -11.14 -10.40 19.29
C LYS A 36 -11.02 -11.18 20.59
N ILE A 37 -11.58 -12.39 20.66
CA ILE A 37 -11.54 -13.23 21.88
C ILE A 37 -10.09 -13.50 22.32
N ALA A 38 -9.21 -13.84 21.36
CA ALA A 38 -7.80 -14.09 21.63
C ALA A 38 -7.09 -12.83 22.15
N PHE A 39 -7.33 -11.68 21.51
CA PHE A 39 -6.77 -10.40 21.91
C PHE A 39 -7.21 -10.01 23.33
N GLU A 40 -8.50 -10.08 23.64
CA GLU A 40 -9.04 -9.67 24.95
C GLU A 40 -8.57 -10.60 26.07
N ARG A 41 -8.40 -11.90 25.80
CA ARG A 41 -7.78 -12.83 26.75
C ARG A 41 -6.33 -12.47 27.07
N ALA A 42 -5.57 -12.03 26.05
CA ALA A 42 -4.18 -11.63 26.21
C ALA A 42 -4.03 -10.23 26.83
N ASN A 43 -5.09 -9.40 26.81
CA ASN A 43 -5.07 -8.02 27.28
C ASN A 43 -6.24 -7.75 28.25
N PRO A 44 -6.18 -8.25 29.51
CA PRO A 44 -7.26 -8.06 30.48
C PRO A 44 -7.57 -6.58 30.72
N GLY A 45 -8.85 -6.22 30.71
CA GLY A 45 -9.32 -4.85 30.89
C GLY A 45 -9.36 -4.01 29.61
N VAL A 46 -8.88 -4.54 28.48
CA VAL A 46 -9.00 -3.91 27.16
C VAL A 46 -10.04 -4.67 26.34
N THR A 47 -10.94 -3.96 25.67
CA THR A 47 -11.95 -4.54 24.77
C THR A 47 -11.76 -4.04 23.35
N LEU A 48 -11.88 -4.94 22.37
CA LEU A 48 -11.81 -4.62 20.95
C LEU A 48 -13.23 -4.45 20.39
N ASP A 49 -13.56 -3.27 19.90
CA ASP A 49 -14.86 -3.01 19.27
C ASP A 49 -14.80 -3.34 17.78
N LEU A 50 -15.38 -4.48 17.36
CA LEU A 50 -15.41 -4.88 15.96
C LEU A 50 -16.38 -4.04 15.12
N ASP A 51 -17.43 -3.48 15.73
CA ASP A 51 -18.42 -2.68 15.02
C ASP A 51 -17.82 -1.33 14.60
N LEU A 52 -16.94 -0.78 15.43
CA LEU A 52 -16.17 0.45 15.15
C LEU A 52 -14.84 0.17 14.43
N SER A 53 -14.38 -1.08 14.38
CA SER A 53 -13.19 -1.45 13.62
C SER A 53 -13.40 -1.29 12.10
N CYS A 54 -12.31 -1.02 11.39
CA CYS A 54 -12.36 -0.73 9.96
C CYS A 54 -11.09 -1.16 9.20
N TYR A 55 -11.23 -1.32 7.89
CA TYR A 55 -10.12 -1.32 6.95
C TYR A 55 -9.80 0.11 6.52
N LEU A 56 -8.51 0.47 6.50
CA LEU A 56 -8.05 1.75 5.96
C LEU A 56 -7.51 1.56 4.55
N CYS A 57 -8.01 2.37 3.61
CA CYS A 57 -7.49 2.47 2.27
C CYS A 57 -6.89 3.86 2.06
N VAL A 58 -5.63 3.91 1.60
CA VAL A 58 -4.97 5.15 1.21
C VAL A 58 -4.98 5.24 -0.32
N SER A 59 -5.76 6.19 -0.83
CA SER A 59 -5.81 6.54 -2.25
C SER A 59 -4.88 7.72 -2.53
N TYR A 60 -4.40 7.85 -3.76
CA TYR A 60 -3.54 8.96 -4.14
C TYR A 60 -3.72 9.40 -5.59
N SER A 61 -3.44 10.67 -5.87
CA SER A 61 -3.51 11.23 -7.22
C SER A 61 -2.37 10.74 -8.11
N LYS A 62 -2.62 10.66 -9.42
CA LYS A 62 -1.58 10.38 -10.41
C LYS A 62 -0.63 11.59 -10.52
N THR A 63 0.67 11.34 -10.57
CA THR A 63 1.74 12.36 -10.62
C THR A 63 1.93 12.97 -12.02
N ALA A 64 0.85 13.17 -12.80
CA ALA A 64 0.98 13.50 -14.22
C ALA A 64 1.30 14.98 -14.50
N ILE A 65 1.13 15.89 -13.53
CA ILE A 65 1.19 17.35 -13.77
C ILE A 65 2.02 18.09 -12.70
N SER A 66 2.09 17.58 -11.48
CA SER A 66 2.91 18.15 -10.39
C SER A 66 3.77 17.07 -9.75
N SER A 67 4.92 17.46 -9.19
CA SER A 67 5.73 16.60 -8.31
C SER A 67 5.01 16.23 -7.02
N GLU A 68 3.92 16.94 -6.71
CA GLU A 68 3.14 16.74 -5.50
C GLU A 68 2.00 15.76 -5.72
N ARG A 69 2.00 14.69 -4.93
CA ARG A 69 0.93 13.69 -4.88
C ARG A 69 -0.02 14.04 -3.74
N GLN A 70 -1.31 14.10 -4.06
CA GLN A 70 -2.37 14.20 -3.06
C GLN A 70 -2.76 12.80 -2.60
N TYR A 71 -3.09 12.68 -1.33
CA TYR A 71 -3.49 11.45 -0.67
C TYR A 71 -4.85 11.65 -0.01
N GLN A 72 -5.60 10.56 0.10
CA GLN A 72 -6.89 10.55 0.80
C GLN A 72 -7.06 9.21 1.52
N ILE A 73 -7.48 9.26 2.78
CA ILE A 73 -7.73 8.07 3.59
C ILE A 73 -9.23 7.81 3.59
N HIS A 74 -9.60 6.56 3.35
CA HIS A 74 -10.97 6.05 3.46
C HIS A 74 -11.01 4.95 4.53
N ALA A 75 -12.03 4.98 5.38
CA ALA A 75 -12.28 3.91 6.35
C ALA A 75 -13.53 3.12 5.96
N PHE A 76 -13.39 1.81 5.82
CA PHE A 76 -14.45 0.89 5.43
C PHE A 76 -14.79 -0.07 6.57
N PRO A 77 -16.07 -0.39 6.80
CA PRO A 77 -16.47 -1.38 7.81
C PRO A 77 -15.74 -2.72 7.63
N LEU A 78 -15.52 -3.46 8.72
CA LEU A 78 -15.14 -4.87 8.62
C LEU A 78 -16.24 -5.75 8.01
N ASN A 79 -17.49 -5.29 8.07
CA ASN A 79 -18.64 -6.02 7.54
C ASN A 79 -18.72 -5.85 6.02
N TYR A 80 -18.83 -6.97 5.32
CA TYR A 80 -18.99 -7.00 3.88
C TYR A 80 -20.47 -6.79 3.50
N PRO A 81 -20.77 -6.16 2.34
CA PRO A 81 -22.14 -6.08 1.86
C PRO A 81 -22.77 -7.46 1.70
N ARG A 82 -24.08 -7.52 1.96
CA ARG A 82 -24.88 -8.73 1.78
C ARG A 82 -25.55 -8.71 0.40
N ASN A 83 -26.09 -9.86 0.00
CA ASN A 83 -26.82 -10.03 -1.27
C ASN A 83 -25.96 -9.76 -2.52
N LEU A 84 -24.66 -10.04 -2.42
CA LEU A 84 -23.76 -9.97 -3.57
C LEU A 84 -24.05 -11.11 -4.54
N LYS A 85 -23.95 -10.81 -5.83
CA LYS A 85 -23.99 -11.83 -6.88
C LYS A 85 -22.60 -12.42 -7.02
N TRP A 86 -22.46 -13.70 -6.75
CA TRP A 86 -21.19 -14.39 -6.92
C TRP A 86 -21.08 -14.96 -8.34
N ALA A 87 -19.87 -15.06 -8.87
CA ALA A 87 -19.61 -15.74 -10.14
C ALA A 87 -18.13 -16.10 -10.25
N TYR A 88 -17.83 -17.23 -10.88
CA TYR A 88 -16.45 -17.60 -11.20
C TYR A 88 -15.91 -16.70 -12.31
N LYS A 89 -14.83 -15.97 -12.01
CA LYS A 89 -14.08 -15.15 -12.96
C LYS A 89 -12.98 -15.97 -13.64
N SER A 90 -12.47 -16.99 -12.96
CA SER A 90 -11.53 -17.98 -13.49
C SER A 90 -11.63 -19.30 -12.71
N ALA A 91 -10.88 -20.32 -13.12
CA ALA A 91 -10.80 -21.60 -12.40
C ALA A 91 -10.27 -21.47 -10.96
N SER A 92 -9.59 -20.37 -10.64
CA SER A 92 -8.98 -20.12 -9.34
C SER A 92 -9.58 -18.92 -8.61
N CYS A 93 -10.55 -18.21 -9.20
CA CYS A 93 -11.06 -16.96 -8.68
C CYS A 93 -12.60 -16.92 -8.73
N LEU A 94 -13.19 -16.74 -7.55
CA LEU A 94 -14.60 -16.48 -7.36
C LEU A 94 -14.77 -15.00 -7.00
N SER A 95 -15.54 -14.28 -7.81
CA SER A 95 -15.77 -12.85 -7.65
C SER A 95 -17.18 -12.57 -7.12
N ALA A 96 -17.32 -11.53 -6.30
CA ALA A 96 -18.61 -11.01 -5.86
C ALA A 96 -18.87 -9.64 -6.48
N TYR A 97 -20.09 -9.42 -6.94
CA TYR A 97 -20.52 -8.19 -7.61
C TYR A 97 -21.68 -7.57 -6.84
N ASP A 98 -21.67 -6.25 -6.73
CA ASP A 98 -22.84 -5.50 -6.27
C ASP A 98 -23.89 -5.52 -7.39
N PRO A 99 -25.15 -5.95 -7.13
CA PRO A 99 -26.22 -5.89 -8.13
C PRO A 99 -26.45 -4.50 -8.72
N LEU A 100 -26.13 -3.43 -7.97
CA LEU A 100 -26.24 -2.05 -8.43
C LEU A 100 -25.07 -1.61 -9.33
N ILE A 101 -23.94 -2.34 -9.28
CA ILE A 101 -22.73 -2.06 -10.05
C ILE A 101 -22.17 -3.38 -10.63
N PRO A 102 -22.92 -4.06 -11.51
CA PRO A 102 -22.66 -5.45 -11.89
C PRO A 102 -21.39 -5.63 -12.73
N ASP A 103 -20.83 -4.56 -13.29
CA ASP A 103 -19.63 -4.56 -14.12
C ASP A 103 -18.32 -4.53 -13.29
N LYS A 104 -18.41 -4.30 -11.97
CA LYS A 104 -17.25 -4.16 -11.10
C LYS A 104 -17.29 -5.18 -9.97
N ALA A 105 -16.26 -6.02 -9.90
CA ALA A 105 -16.08 -6.93 -8.80
C ALA A 105 -15.79 -6.13 -7.52
N LEU A 106 -16.59 -6.38 -6.49
CA LEU A 106 -16.39 -5.83 -5.16
C LEU A 106 -15.42 -6.69 -4.35
N LEU A 107 -15.43 -8.01 -4.59
CA LEU A 107 -14.57 -8.97 -3.92
C LEU A 107 -14.01 -9.96 -4.94
N ASP A 108 -12.76 -10.35 -4.78
CA ASP A 108 -12.15 -11.50 -5.45
C ASP A 108 -11.61 -12.46 -4.39
N TRP A 109 -12.07 -13.71 -4.40
CA TRP A 109 -11.56 -14.77 -3.53
C TRP A 109 -10.80 -15.83 -4.33
N TYR A 110 -9.59 -16.15 -3.88
CA TYR A 110 -8.67 -17.08 -4.52
C TYR A 110 -8.55 -18.37 -3.70
N GLY A 111 -9.57 -19.22 -3.78
CA GLY A 111 -9.69 -20.43 -2.97
C GLY A 111 -8.55 -21.45 -3.15
N LEU A 112 -7.95 -21.51 -4.35
CA LEU A 112 -6.85 -22.44 -4.65
C LEU A 112 -5.45 -21.82 -4.46
N SER A 113 -5.37 -20.58 -3.97
CA SER A 113 -4.10 -19.85 -3.79
C SER A 113 -3.96 -19.30 -2.38
N GLY A 114 -4.09 -20.19 -1.39
CA GLY A 114 -3.97 -19.83 0.03
C GLY A 114 -5.19 -19.10 0.61
N GLY A 115 -6.32 -19.09 -0.10
CA GLY A 115 -7.57 -18.53 0.41
C GLY A 115 -7.60 -17.00 0.49
N GLN A 116 -6.76 -16.31 -0.29
CA GLN A 116 -6.70 -14.85 -0.28
C GLN A 116 -8.06 -14.24 -0.69
N LEU A 117 -8.57 -13.30 0.12
CA LEU A 117 -9.67 -12.42 -0.27
C LEU A 117 -9.12 -11.02 -0.57
N LYS A 118 -9.53 -10.43 -1.69
CA LYS A 118 -9.30 -9.02 -2.03
C LYS A 118 -10.62 -8.29 -2.01
N TYR A 119 -10.65 -7.12 -1.37
CA TYR A 119 -11.83 -6.27 -1.24
C TYR A 119 -11.58 -4.93 -1.92
N TYR A 120 -12.54 -4.51 -2.76
CA TYR A 120 -12.46 -3.33 -3.62
C TYR A 120 -13.65 -2.38 -3.36
N PRO A 121 -13.83 -1.89 -2.13
CA PRO A 121 -14.96 -1.04 -1.82
C PRO A 121 -14.91 0.25 -2.64
N THR A 122 -16.08 0.73 -3.04
CA THR A 122 -16.20 2.04 -3.68
C THR A 122 -16.18 3.13 -2.63
N THR A 123 -15.68 4.33 -2.98
CA THR A 123 -15.50 5.43 -2.02
C THR A 123 -16.80 5.88 -1.35
N ASN A 124 -17.94 5.74 -2.02
CA ASN A 124 -19.27 6.02 -1.46
C ASN A 124 -19.69 5.02 -0.35
N MET A 125 -19.00 3.89 -0.19
CA MET A 125 -19.20 2.93 0.89
C MET A 125 -18.35 3.24 2.13
N ALA A 126 -17.46 4.23 2.05
CA ALA A 126 -16.61 4.60 3.17
C ALA A 126 -17.44 5.24 4.30
N ARG A 127 -17.22 4.81 5.54
CA ARG A 127 -17.79 5.46 6.74
C ARG A 127 -17.16 6.82 6.98
N PHE A 128 -15.89 6.94 6.61
CA PHE A 128 -15.10 8.16 6.74
C PHE A 128 -14.24 8.34 5.51
N SER A 129 -14.13 9.58 5.06
CA SER A 129 -13.18 10.01 4.05
C SER A 129 -12.48 11.26 4.56
N SER A 130 -11.14 11.27 4.57
CA SER A 130 -10.40 12.48 4.90
C SER A 130 -10.58 13.53 3.81
N GLN A 131 -10.28 14.79 4.13
CA GLN A 131 -9.92 15.74 3.07
C GLN A 131 -8.63 15.28 2.38
N PRO A 132 -8.42 15.61 1.10
CA PRO A 132 -7.15 15.38 0.44
C PRO A 132 -6.01 16.10 1.19
N PHE A 133 -4.86 15.45 1.32
CA PHE A 133 -3.67 15.99 1.96
C PHE A 133 -2.41 15.65 1.17
N ASN A 134 -1.36 16.44 1.38
CA ASN A 134 -0.03 16.15 0.86
C ASN A 134 0.81 15.49 1.95
N LEU A 135 1.66 14.53 1.57
CA LEU A 135 2.72 14.08 2.46
C LEU A 135 3.91 15.03 2.36
N PRO A 136 4.69 15.21 3.43
CA PRO A 136 5.94 15.95 3.36
C PRO A 136 6.85 15.34 2.28
N THR A 137 7.36 16.18 1.39
CA THR A 137 8.40 15.75 0.44
C THR A 137 9.67 15.49 1.23
N ILE A 138 10.06 14.22 1.35
CA ILE A 138 11.33 13.87 1.98
C ILE A 138 12.44 14.27 1.01
N GLU A 139 13.39 15.07 1.49
CA GLU A 139 14.59 15.38 0.73
C GLU A 139 15.32 14.07 0.40
N VAL A 140 15.59 13.84 -0.88
CA VAL A 140 16.36 12.66 -1.31
C VAL A 140 17.82 12.90 -0.97
N LEU A 141 18.21 12.48 0.23
CA LEU A 141 19.58 12.57 0.69
C LEU A 141 20.46 11.55 -0.04
N SER A 142 21.63 12.01 -0.50
CA SER A 142 22.71 11.13 -0.96
C SER A 142 23.16 10.18 0.16
N LEU A 143 23.79 9.06 -0.21
CA LEU A 143 24.37 8.12 0.77
C LEU A 143 25.36 8.83 1.72
N THR A 144 26.14 9.77 1.19
CA THR A 144 27.08 10.60 1.97
C THR A 144 26.36 11.44 3.01
N GLN A 145 25.28 12.14 2.63
CA GLN A 145 24.47 12.93 3.56
C GLN A 145 23.78 12.04 4.61
N LYS A 146 23.26 10.87 4.21
CA LYS A 146 22.69 9.90 5.17
C LYS A 146 23.74 9.42 6.17
N ALA A 147 24.95 9.11 5.70
CA ALA A 147 26.05 8.68 6.55
C ALA A 147 26.51 9.78 7.52
N GLN A 148 26.55 11.04 7.07
CA GLN A 148 26.84 12.20 7.93
C GLN A 148 25.82 12.37 9.06
N ILE A 149 24.53 12.22 8.75
CA ILE A 149 23.43 12.40 9.72
C ILE A 149 23.37 11.23 10.71
N LEU A 150 23.45 9.99 10.21
CA LEU A 150 23.27 8.79 11.04
C LEU A 150 24.52 8.37 11.80
N PHE A 151 25.72 8.64 11.25
CA PHE A 151 27.00 8.21 11.82
C PHE A 151 28.02 9.36 11.85
N PRO A 152 27.69 10.51 12.48
CA PRO A 152 28.50 11.73 12.40
C PRO A 152 29.95 11.53 12.86
N GLU A 153 30.15 10.75 13.93
CA GLU A 153 31.48 10.51 14.50
C GLU A 153 32.35 9.60 13.62
N HIS A 154 31.77 8.60 12.96
CA HIS A 154 32.49 7.74 12.01
C HIS A 154 32.78 8.48 10.70
N PHE A 155 31.87 9.35 10.27
CA PHE A 155 32.03 10.12 9.05
C PHE A 155 33.18 11.14 9.17
N LYS A 156 33.23 11.88 10.30
CA LYS A 156 34.31 12.84 10.59
C LYS A 156 35.69 12.16 10.60
N LYS A 157 35.80 10.99 11.24
CA LYS A 157 37.07 10.26 11.37
C LYS A 157 37.65 9.81 10.04
N ASN A 158 36.81 9.49 9.05
CA ASN A 158 37.24 9.08 7.71
C ASN A 158 37.52 10.26 6.75
N HIS A 159 37.02 11.47 7.04
CA HIS A 159 37.17 12.64 6.17
C HIS A 159 38.17 13.68 6.70
N GLN A 160 38.66 13.53 7.94
CA GLN A 160 39.77 14.34 8.48
C GLN A 160 41.14 14.03 7.85
N GLY A 161 41.23 13.04 6.95
CA GLY A 161 42.47 12.69 6.22
C GLY A 161 42.58 13.23 4.79
N LEU A 162 41.58 13.94 4.26
CA LEU A 162 41.55 14.39 2.85
C LEU A 162 41.69 15.91 2.65
N ALA A 163 41.92 16.68 3.71
CA ALA A 163 42.19 18.12 3.62
C ALA A 163 43.71 18.40 3.63
N GLN A 164 44.34 18.24 2.47
CA GLN A 164 45.48 19.07 2.10
C GLN A 164 45.16 19.65 0.72
N PRO A 165 44.98 20.97 0.59
CA PRO A 165 44.96 21.59 -0.73
C PRO A 165 46.37 21.45 -1.33
N ILE A 166 46.45 20.93 -2.55
CA ILE A 166 47.67 20.95 -3.35
C ILE A 166 48.00 22.44 -3.56
N SER A 167 49.04 22.93 -2.90
CA SER A 167 49.59 24.24 -3.16
C SER A 167 50.26 24.22 -4.53
N ASP A 168 49.74 25.02 -5.45
CA ASP A 168 50.34 25.28 -6.75
C ASP A 168 51.79 25.73 -6.62
N SER A 169 52.71 24.93 -7.15
CA SER A 169 54.08 25.34 -7.42
C SER A 169 54.11 26.13 -8.74
N SER A 170 54.35 27.42 -8.58
CA SER A 170 54.78 28.36 -9.60
C SER A 170 55.80 27.76 -10.57
N THR A 171 55.47 27.74 -11.86
CA THR A 171 56.47 27.75 -12.94
C THR A 171 56.18 28.94 -13.84
N SER A 172 56.98 29.99 -13.66
CA SER A 172 57.08 31.14 -14.55
C SER A 172 57.81 30.76 -15.83
N LEU A 173 57.23 31.06 -16.99
CA LEU A 173 57.99 31.29 -18.23
C LEU A 173 57.24 32.29 -19.12
N SER A 174 58.06 33.11 -19.76
CA SER A 174 57.87 34.46 -20.28
C SER A 174 57.23 34.56 -21.67
N VAL A 175 56.50 35.66 -21.87
CA VAL A 175 56.48 36.60 -23.03
C VAL A 175 56.34 36.02 -24.44
N ALA A 176 55.24 36.38 -25.13
CA ALA A 176 55.30 37.03 -26.44
C ALA A 176 53.97 37.74 -26.76
N GLU A 177 54.10 38.97 -27.23
CA GLU A 177 53.08 39.91 -27.69
C GLU A 177 52.24 39.38 -28.87
N SER A 178 51.01 39.88 -29.03
CA SER A 178 50.49 40.53 -30.27
C SER A 178 48.96 40.71 -30.20
N ILE A 179 48.52 41.97 -30.28
CA ILE A 179 47.14 42.45 -30.59
C ILE A 179 47.10 42.67 -32.12
N PRO A 180 46.02 42.32 -32.86
CA PRO A 180 44.88 43.23 -33.12
C PRO A 180 43.51 42.53 -33.13
N SER A 181 42.47 43.09 -32.50
CA SER A 181 41.56 44.09 -33.10
C SER A 181 41.01 43.66 -34.46
N SER A 182 39.74 43.25 -34.51
CA SER A 182 38.76 43.79 -35.47
C SER A 182 37.35 43.28 -35.17
N ASP A 183 36.43 44.21 -35.29
CA ASP A 183 34.98 44.08 -35.26
C ASP A 183 34.45 43.09 -36.30
N ASN A 184 33.35 42.41 -35.93
CA ASN A 184 32.08 42.38 -36.66
C ASN A 184 30.99 41.69 -35.82
#